data_AF-A0A5S9M523-F1
#
_entry.id   AF-A0A5S9M523-F1
#
_cell.length_a   1.000
_cell.length_b   1.000
_cell.length_c   1.000
_cell.angle_alpha   90.00
_cell.angle_beta   90.00
_cell.angle_gamma   90.00
#
_symmetry.space_group_name_H-M   'P 1'
#
loop_
_entity.id
_entity.type
_entity.pdbx_description
1 polymer ?
#
loop_
_entity_poly.entity_id
_entity_poly.type
_entity_poly.pdbx_seq_one_letter_code
_entity_poly.pdbx_strand_id
1 'polypeptide(L)'
;MEMDRRNVLNIFVISTLGYNHSLLIADLIKLRLPPLIHIFTSPENTLNELTMDRLGIDMIVTDTELPNQLGRPTLLISSFPTKRIGQLALKIG
;
A
#
# COMPACT_ATOMS: atom_id res chain seq x y z
N MET A 1 -2.22 26.51 -10.88
CA MET A 1 -3.40 26.22 -10.03
C MET A 1 -3.03 25.05 -9.14
N GLU A 2 -2.93 25.36 -7.84
CA GLU A 2 -3.12 24.48 -6.68
C GLU A 2 -2.53 23.05 -6.74
N MET A 3 -1.22 22.94 -6.54
CA MET A 3 -0.65 21.74 -5.92
C MET A 3 -0.89 21.84 -4.41
N ASP A 4 -2.09 21.47 -3.98
CA ASP A 4 -2.34 21.13 -2.58
C ASP A 4 -1.56 19.85 -2.29
N ARG A 5 -0.30 20.02 -1.87
CA ARG A 5 0.59 18.91 -1.48
C ARG A 5 -0.01 18.29 -0.21
N ARG A 6 -0.92 17.34 -0.38
CA ARG A 6 -1.18 16.34 0.65
C ARG A 6 0.15 15.66 0.93
N ASN A 7 0.76 16.02 2.05
CA ASN A 7 2.05 15.48 2.47
C ASN A 7 1.93 14.06 3.04
N VAL A 8 0.76 13.43 2.91
CA VAL A 8 0.43 12.11 3.45
C VAL A 8 0.19 11.15 2.30
N LEU A 9 0.92 10.04 2.28
CA LEU A 9 0.78 8.99 1.28
C LEU A 9 -0.24 7.94 1.74
N ASN A 10 -1.34 7.79 1.00
CA ASN A 10 -2.37 6.79 1.28
C ASN A 10 -2.05 5.48 0.54
N ILE A 11 -1.73 4.45 1.31
CA ILE A 11 -1.32 3.14 0.81
C ILE A 11 -2.42 2.13 1.08
N PHE A 12 -2.78 1.33 0.09
CA PHE A 12 -3.64 0.17 0.30
C PHE A 12 -2.81 -1.11 0.27
N VAL A 13 -2.91 -1.95 1.30
CA VAL A 13 -2.18 -3.22 1.39
C VAL A 13 -3.15 -4.38 1.20
N ILE A 14 -2.80 -5.29 0.30
CA ILE A 14 -3.56 -6.49 -0.03
C ILE A 14 -2.60 -7.68 -0.13
N SER A 15 -3.05 -8.89 0.19
CA SER A 15 -2.23 -10.10 0.04
C SER A 15 -3.07 -11.32 -0.30
N THR A 16 -2.52 -12.17 -1.16
CA THR A 16 -3.10 -13.47 -1.50
C THR A 16 -3.18 -14.44 -0.32
N LEU A 17 -2.41 -14.21 0.75
CA LEU A 17 -2.45 -15.01 1.99
C LEU A 17 -3.57 -14.57 2.96
N GLY A 18 -4.33 -13.53 2.60
CA GLY A 18 -5.54 -13.10 3.32
C GLY A 18 -5.32 -11.94 4.29
N TYR A 19 -6.41 -11.55 4.96
CA TYR A 19 -6.50 -10.29 5.70
C TYR A 19 -5.47 -10.12 6.82
N ASN A 20 -5.25 -11.14 7.64
CA ASN A 20 -4.27 -11.08 8.73
C ASN A 20 -2.85 -10.85 8.20
N HIS A 21 -2.56 -11.37 7.01
CA HIS A 21 -1.27 -11.18 6.38
C HIS A 21 -1.12 -9.74 5.83
N SER A 22 -2.19 -9.17 5.26
CA SER A 22 -2.23 -7.75 4.90
C SER A 22 -2.02 -6.83 6.11
N LEU A 23 -2.60 -7.15 7.26
CA LEU A 23 -2.39 -6.41 8.52
C LEU A 23 -0.92 -6.48 8.98
N LEU A 24 -0.32 -7.68 8.95
CA LEU A 24 1.09 -7.87 9.30
C LEU A 24 1.99 -7.00 8.41
N ILE A 25 1.78 -7.02 7.09
CA ILE A 25 2.52 -6.18 6.15
C ILE A 25 2.32 -4.68 6.47
N ALA A 26 1.08 -4.25 6.75
CA ALA A 26 0.79 -2.88 7.11
C ALA A 26 1.57 -2.42 8.35
N ASP A 27 1.61 -3.24 9.40
CA ASP A 27 2.38 -2.92 10.61
C ASP A 27 3.89 -2.86 10.33
N LEU A 28 4.41 -3.79 9.51
CA LEU A 28 5.81 -3.76 9.10
C LEU A 28 6.18 -2.51 8.30
N ILE A 29 5.28 -2.01 7.45
CA ILE A 29 5.47 -0.77 6.71
C ILE A 29 5.48 0.43 7.66
N LYS A 30 4.52 0.52 8.59
CA LYS A 30 4.44 1.59 9.60
C LYS A 30 5.70 1.69 10.45
N LEU A 31 6.32 0.56 10.79
CA LEU A 31 7.56 0.52 11.58
C LEU A 31 8.79 1.08 10.85
N ARG A 32 8.73 1.22 9.52
CA ARG A 32 9.91 1.52 8.69
C ARG A 32 9.79 2.81 7.88
N LEU A 33 8.59 3.34 7.71
CA LEU A 33 8.33 4.55 6.94
C LEU A 33 8.07 5.76 7.84
N PRO A 34 8.32 6.99 7.35
CA PRO A 34 8.03 8.22 8.08
C PRO A 34 6.55 8.33 8.45
N PRO A 35 6.20 9.13 9.49
CA PRO A 35 4.85 9.17 10.07
C PRO A 35 3.75 9.69 9.13
N LEU A 36 4.11 10.18 7.95
CA LEU A 36 3.20 10.76 6.98
C LEU A 36 2.66 9.71 5.98
N ILE A 37 2.27 8.55 6.50
CA ILE A 37 1.61 7.50 5.71
C ILE A 37 0.30 7.08 6.37
N HIS A 38 -0.73 6.88 5.56
CA HIS A 38 -1.96 6.22 6.00
C HIS A 38 -2.05 4.87 5.29
N ILE A 39 -2.26 3.80 6.05
CA ILE A 39 -2.35 2.46 5.49
C ILE A 39 -3.77 1.93 5.66
N PHE A 40 -4.35 1.51 4.55
CA PHE A 40 -5.67 0.90 4.43
C PHE A 40 -5.52 -0.59 4.12
N THR A 41 -6.43 -1.39 4.64
CA THR A 41 -6.57 -2.82 4.35
C THR A 41 -8.06 -3.17 4.31
N SER A 42 -8.44 -4.24 3.61
CA SER A 42 -9.83 -4.72 3.60
C SER A 42 -9.89 -6.23 3.91
N PRO A 43 -10.81 -6.68 4.79
CA PRO A 43 -11.06 -8.10 5.03
C PRO A 43 -11.49 -8.86 3.78
N GLU A 44 -12.19 -8.17 2.88
CA GLU A 44 -12.70 -8.76 1.64
C GLU A 44 -11.59 -9.04 0.63
N ASN A 45 -10.38 -8.49 0.84
CA ASN A 45 -9.24 -8.66 -0.05
C ASN A 45 -9.58 -8.36 -1.52
N THR A 46 -10.46 -7.39 -1.72
CA THR A 46 -10.96 -6.94 -3.03
C THR A 46 -10.54 -5.49 -3.27
N LEU A 47 -10.14 -5.20 -4.51
CA LEU A 47 -9.85 -3.85 -4.95
C LEU A 47 -11.07 -3.32 -5.70
N ASN A 48 -11.59 -2.17 -5.25
CA ASN A 48 -12.72 -1.49 -5.86
C ASN A 48 -12.32 -0.05 -6.18
N GLU A 49 -12.33 0.33 -7.47
CA GLU A 49 -11.96 1.67 -7.93
C GLU A 49 -12.67 2.78 -7.17
N LEU A 50 -13.99 2.65 -6.96
CA LEU A 50 -14.77 3.64 -6.23
C LEU A 50 -14.28 3.82 -4.78
N THR A 51 -13.88 2.73 -4.13
CA THR A 51 -13.34 2.78 -2.77
C THR A 51 -11.96 3.40 -2.75
N MET A 52 -11.12 3.05 -3.72
CA MET A 52 -9.78 3.60 -3.86
C MET A 52 -9.80 5.10 -4.15
N ASP A 53 -10.74 5.58 -4.97
CA ASP A 53 -10.93 7.00 -5.29
C ASP A 53 -11.42 7.78 -4.07
N ARG A 54 -12.42 7.24 -3.36
CA ARG A 54 -12.97 7.86 -2.13
C ARG A 54 -11.95 7.97 -1.02
N LEU A 55 -11.13 6.93 -0.84
CA LEU A 55 -10.04 6.92 0.14
C LEU A 55 -8.82 7.71 -0.33
N GLY A 56 -8.78 8.12 -1.60
CA GLY A 56 -7.64 8.82 -2.20
C GLY A 56 -6.37 7.98 -2.15
N ILE A 57 -6.47 6.68 -2.45
CA ILE A 57 -5.33 5.76 -2.44
C ILE A 57 -4.34 6.15 -3.54
N ASP A 58 -3.10 6.40 -3.14
CA ASP A 58 -2.00 6.81 -4.01
C ASP A 58 -1.19 5.60 -4.50
N MET A 59 -1.13 4.53 -3.70
CA MET A 59 -0.33 3.33 -4.01
C MET A 59 -0.98 2.05 -3.48
N ILE A 60 -0.84 0.96 -4.23
CA ILE A 60 -1.22 -0.38 -3.80
C ILE A 60 0.05 -1.19 -3.50
N VAL A 61 0.08 -1.89 -2.37
CA VAL A 61 1.13 -2.85 -2.00
C VAL A 61 0.52 -4.25 -2.00
N THR A 62 1.12 -5.16 -2.74
CA THR A 62 0.59 -6.50 -2.96
C THR A 62 1.69 -7.53 -3.11
N ASP A 63 1.40 -8.79 -2.80
CA ASP A 63 2.30 -9.93 -3.02
C ASP A 63 2.02 -10.70 -4.32
N THR A 64 1.10 -10.19 -5.13
CA THR A 64 0.75 -10.76 -6.44
C THR A 64 0.54 -9.69 -7.49
N GLU A 65 0.71 -10.05 -8.75
CA GLU A 65 0.41 -9.18 -9.88
C GLU A 65 -1.10 -8.93 -9.97
N LEU A 66 -1.48 -7.67 -10.16
CA LEU A 66 -2.88 -7.28 -10.29
C LEU A 66 -3.22 -7.13 -11.77
N PRO A 67 -4.31 -7.78 -12.25
CA PRO A 67 -4.63 -7.82 -13.68
C PRO A 67 -5.02 -6.46 -14.27
N ASN A 68 -5.25 -5.44 -13.44
CA ASN A 68 -5.32 -4.04 -13.82
C ASN A 68 -4.94 -3.22 -12.59
N GLN A 69 -3.90 -2.39 -12.68
CA GLN A 69 -3.41 -1.60 -11.54
C GLN A 69 -4.37 -0.46 -11.13
N LEU A 70 -5.61 -0.44 -11.64
CA LEU A 70 -6.65 0.58 -11.39
C LEU A 70 -6.12 2.02 -11.55
N GLY A 71 -5.22 2.22 -12.52
CA GLY A 71 -4.55 3.49 -12.76
C GLY A 71 -3.57 3.94 -11.65
N ARG A 72 -3.25 3.07 -10.69
CA ARG A 72 -2.43 3.39 -9.51
C ARG A 72 -1.08 2.68 -9.53
N PRO A 73 -0.01 3.34 -9.04
CA PRO A 73 1.25 2.68 -8.76
C PRO A 73 1.04 1.44 -7.87
N THR A 74 1.57 0.31 -8.33
CA THR A 74 1.56 -0.94 -7.57
C THR A 74 2.97 -1.34 -7.19
N LEU A 75 3.20 -1.57 -5.90
CA LEU A 75 4.42 -2.15 -5.38
C LEU A 75 4.22 -3.64 -5.13
N LEU A 76 4.88 -4.45 -5.95
CA LEU A 76 4.95 -5.89 -5.75
C LEU A 76 6.02 -6.22 -4.71
N ILE A 77 5.62 -6.91 -3.64
CA ILE A 77 6.48 -7.41 -2.58
C ILE A 77 6.49 -8.95 -2.56
N SER A 78 7.46 -9.54 -1.86
CA SER A 78 7.36 -10.96 -1.51
C SER A 78 6.33 -11.12 -0.39
N SER A 79 5.57 -12.22 -0.40
CA SER A 79 4.66 -12.57 0.70
C SER A 79 5.37 -12.60 2.05
N PHE A 80 6.65 -12.98 2.12
CA PHE A 80 7.43 -12.86 3.36
C PHE A 80 8.53 -11.81 3.17
N PRO A 81 8.24 -10.53 3.40
CA PRO A 81 9.21 -9.46 3.19
C PRO A 81 10.30 -9.52 4.27
N THR A 82 11.36 -10.32 4.02
CA THR A 82 12.37 -10.68 5.03
C THR A 82 13.49 -9.65 5.20
N LYS A 83 13.77 -8.78 4.22
CA LYS A 83 14.77 -7.68 4.32
C LYS A 83 14.46 -6.42 3.49
N ARG A 84 13.55 -6.48 2.51
CA ARG A 84 13.36 -5.41 1.51
C ARG A 84 12.54 -4.20 1.94
N ILE A 85 11.95 -4.19 3.14
CA ILE A 85 11.22 -3.00 3.64
C ILE A 85 12.20 -1.83 3.90
N GLY A 86 13.48 -2.10 4.19
CA GLY A 86 14.51 -1.06 4.27
C GLY A 86 14.78 -0.34 2.92
N GLN A 87 14.55 -1.00 1.79
CA GLN A 87 14.66 -0.37 0.47
C GLN A 87 13.42 0.45 0.10
N LEU A 88 12.27 0.22 0.77
CA LEU A 88 11.06 1.01 0.60
C LEU A 88 11.25 2.44 1.11
N ALA A 89 11.94 2.61 2.26
CA ALA A 89 12.28 3.93 2.80
C ALA A 89 13.21 4.73 1.87
N LEU A 90 14.12 4.07 1.15
CA LEU A 90 15.06 4.70 0.20
C LEU A 90 14.41 5.14 -1.12
N LYS A 91 13.24 4.60 -1.47
CA LYS A 91 12.55 4.91 -2.73
C LYS A 91 11.49 6.01 -2.58
N ILE A 92 11.10 6.31 -1.35
CA ILE A 92 10.04 7.27 -1.00
C ILE A 92 10.63 8.49 -0.25
N GLY A 93 11.89 8.44 0.18
CA GLY A 93 12.63 9.54 0.81
C GLY A 93 13.46 10.36 -0.17
#